data_AF-A0A7S2AMY5-F1
#
_entry.id   AF-A0A7S2AMY5-F1
#
_cell.length_a   1.000
_cell.length_b   1.000
_cell.length_c   1.000
_cell.angle_alpha   90.00
_cell.angle_beta   90.00
_cell.angle_gamma   90.00
#
_symmetry.space_group_name_H-M   'P 1'
#
loop_
_entity.id
_entity.type
_entity.pdbx_description
1 polymer ?
#
loop_
_entity_poly.entity_id
_entity_poly.type
_entity_poly.pdbx_seq_one_letter_code
_entity_poly.pdbx_strand_id
1 'polypeptide(L)'
;MIYVRAFRTSVLALEGRMNDSPPKNPLPRGMGQSRYGKVGVAMPDFVEHYSRNVFYKVGAAGVLGTGASFLSLGYLSTTPWMIGASVACWWYVGLNDIKQEHQSIRRNFPVLVHVRYILESIRPEIRQYLIESDHEAGPYSRENRSIAYNRSKLLNDAMPLGTRRDVTEVGYEWANHSIWPVTATEEDSRVLIGGKDCTQKYSASILNISAMSFGALSENA
;
A
#
# COMPACT_ATOMS: atom_id res chain seq x y z
N MET A 1 -4.27 -1.40 -50.53
CA MET A 1 -4.09 0.07 -50.69
C MET A 1 -5.33 0.90 -50.27
N ILE A 2 -6.30 0.31 -49.55
CA ILE A 2 -7.52 1.01 -49.09
C ILE A 2 -7.42 1.43 -47.61
N TYR A 3 -6.64 0.69 -46.81
CA TYR A 3 -6.50 0.91 -45.36
C TYR A 3 -5.77 2.21 -44.96
N VAL A 4 -4.88 2.75 -45.80
CA VAL A 4 -4.10 3.96 -45.46
C VAL A 4 -4.94 5.24 -45.56
N ARG A 5 -6.05 5.23 -46.33
CA ARG A 5 -6.86 6.43 -46.56
C ARG A 5 -7.85 6.72 -45.44
N ALA A 6 -8.35 5.68 -44.74
CA ALA A 6 -9.28 5.82 -43.63
C ALA A 6 -8.62 6.38 -42.36
N PHE A 7 -7.36 5.99 -42.09
CA PHE A 7 -6.63 6.44 -40.91
C PHE A 7 -6.30 7.94 -40.96
N ARG A 8 -6.04 8.49 -42.16
CA ARG A 8 -5.68 9.91 -42.34
C ARG A 8 -6.86 10.86 -42.13
N THR A 9 -8.09 10.43 -42.44
CA THR A 9 -9.30 11.23 -42.22
C THR A 9 -9.69 11.34 -40.73
N SER A 10 -9.42 10.29 -39.95
CA SER A 10 -9.74 10.27 -38.51
C SER A 10 -8.79 11.17 -37.70
N VAL A 11 -7.51 11.22 -38.08
CA VAL A 11 -6.50 12.06 -37.41
C VAL A 11 -6.76 13.55 -37.69
N LEU A 12 -7.14 13.93 -38.92
CA LEU A 12 -7.47 15.32 -39.26
C LEU A 12 -8.72 15.85 -38.54
N ALA A 13 -9.68 14.98 -38.22
CA ALA A 13 -10.87 15.36 -37.46
C ALA A 13 -10.58 15.60 -35.96
N LEU A 14 -9.50 15.02 -35.43
CA LEU A 14 -9.04 15.22 -34.05
C LEU A 14 -8.13 16.44 -33.91
N GLU A 15 -7.30 16.74 -34.93
CA GLU A 15 -6.45 17.93 -34.97
C GLU A 15 -7.26 19.24 -34.92
N GLY A 16 -8.43 19.26 -35.59
CA GLY A 16 -9.32 20.42 -35.63
C GLY A 16 -10.00 20.76 -34.30
N ARG A 17 -10.06 19.83 -33.34
CA ARG A 17 -10.66 20.06 -32.01
C ARG A 17 -9.66 20.46 -30.93
N MET A 18 -8.35 20.42 -31.21
CA MET A 18 -7.31 20.81 -30.24
C MET A 18 -6.90 22.28 -30.30
N ASN A 19 -7.40 23.06 -31.26
CA ASN A 19 -7.04 24.48 -31.45
C ASN A 19 -8.01 25.47 -30.81
N ASP A 20 -9.11 25.00 -30.20
CA ASP A 20 -10.03 25.86 -29.48
C ASP A 20 -9.55 26.03 -28.04
N SER A 21 -8.86 27.14 -27.79
CA SER A 21 -8.53 27.57 -26.43
C SER A 21 -9.84 27.82 -25.65
N PRO A 22 -10.01 27.27 -24.43
CA PRO A 22 -11.23 27.47 -23.66
C PRO A 22 -11.43 28.96 -23.34
N PRO A 23 -12.69 29.45 -23.27
CA PRO A 23 -12.97 30.85 -22.97
C PRO A 23 -12.38 31.21 -21.60
N LYS A 24 -11.49 32.21 -21.57
CA LYS A 24 -10.92 32.76 -20.33
C LYS A 24 -12.02 33.46 -19.54
N ASN A 25 -12.65 32.74 -18.63
CA ASN A 25 -13.57 33.32 -17.67
C ASN A 25 -12.74 34.02 -16.57
N PRO A 26 -12.86 35.34 -16.35
CA PRO A 26 -12.09 36.00 -15.31
C PRO A 26 -12.57 35.54 -13.93
N LEU A 27 -11.67 34.97 -13.14
CA LEU A 27 -11.95 34.58 -11.76
C LEU A 27 -12.38 35.82 -10.95
N PRO A 28 -13.43 35.72 -10.12
CA PRO A 28 -13.85 36.84 -9.27
C PRO A 28 -12.71 37.25 -8.35
N ARG A 29 -12.30 38.53 -8.45
CA ARG A 29 -11.33 39.15 -7.55
C ARG A 29 -12.00 39.40 -6.21
N GLY A 30 -11.54 38.69 -5.20
CA GLY A 30 -11.89 38.98 -3.82
C GLY A 30 -12.21 37.72 -3.03
N MET A 31 -11.17 37.06 -2.52
CA MET A 31 -11.11 36.50 -1.17
C MET A 31 -9.80 35.73 -1.03
N GLY A 32 -8.82 36.37 -0.38
CA GLY A 32 -7.75 35.65 0.29
C GLY A 32 -8.32 34.93 1.49
N GLN A 33 -8.95 33.78 1.27
CA GLN A 33 -9.20 32.80 2.31
C GLN A 33 -8.37 31.56 2.02
N SER A 34 -7.60 31.17 3.02
CA SER A 34 -6.67 30.04 3.03
C SER A 34 -7.25 28.83 2.30
N ARG A 35 -6.64 28.45 1.16
CA ARG A 35 -6.96 27.24 0.39
C ARG A 35 -6.45 25.95 1.05
N TYR A 36 -6.35 25.90 2.37
CA TYR A 36 -6.30 24.62 3.06
C TYR A 36 -7.74 24.26 3.41
N GLY A 37 -8.38 23.56 2.48
CA GLY A 37 -9.58 22.80 2.80
C GLY A 37 -9.27 21.97 4.04
N LYS A 38 -10.10 22.11 5.08
CA LYS A 38 -10.11 21.21 6.23
C LYS A 38 -10.46 19.82 5.70
N VAL A 39 -9.44 19.07 5.27
CA VAL A 39 -9.55 17.62 5.12
C VAL A 39 -9.77 17.14 6.54
N GLY A 40 -11.03 16.86 6.86
CA GLY A 40 -11.51 16.43 8.17
C GLY A 40 -11.06 15.01 8.50
N VAL A 41 -9.74 14.78 8.53
CA VAL A 41 -9.20 13.80 9.45
C VAL A 41 -9.00 14.56 10.75
N ALA A 42 -10.08 14.72 11.52
CA ALA A 42 -9.98 15.26 12.87
C ALA A 42 -8.97 14.37 13.61
N MET A 43 -7.80 14.93 13.92
CA MET A 43 -6.89 14.25 14.82
C MET A 43 -7.66 14.02 16.12
N PRO A 44 -7.51 12.87 16.79
CA PRO A 44 -8.24 12.59 18.01
C PRO A 44 -8.11 13.76 19.00
N ASP A 45 -9.24 14.21 19.58
CA ASP A 45 -9.31 15.44 20.37
C ASP A 45 -8.22 15.54 21.46
N PHE A 46 -7.80 14.40 22.02
CA PHE A 46 -6.76 14.35 23.05
C PHE A 46 -5.37 14.83 22.58
N VAL A 47 -5.05 14.71 21.29
CA VAL A 47 -3.74 15.12 20.74
C VAL A 47 -3.61 16.64 20.71
N GLU A 48 -4.70 17.34 20.38
CA GLU A 48 -4.73 18.81 20.34
C GLU A 48 -4.61 19.43 21.74
N HIS A 49 -5.15 18.74 22.75
CA HIS A 49 -5.10 19.20 24.14
C HIS A 49 -3.81 18.79 24.86
N TYR A 50 -3.02 17.86 24.29
CA TYR A 50 -1.77 17.43 24.89
C TYR A 50 -0.68 18.49 24.71
N SER A 51 -0.22 19.05 25.83
CA SER A 51 0.84 20.05 25.88
C SER A 51 1.85 19.72 26.97
N ARG A 52 2.98 20.44 27.03
CA ARG A 52 3.98 20.27 28.09
C ARG A 52 3.38 20.37 29.51
N ASN A 53 2.32 21.16 29.67
CA ASN A 53 1.60 21.29 30.94
C ASN A 53 0.86 20.00 31.33
N VAL A 54 0.31 19.28 30.34
CA VAL A 54 -0.33 17.98 30.57
C VAL A 54 0.70 16.96 31.01
N PHE A 55 1.88 16.92 30.39
CA PHE A 55 2.98 16.06 30.81
C PHE A 55 3.35 16.27 32.29
N TYR A 56 3.51 17.53 32.73
CA TYR A 56 3.82 17.82 34.14
C TYR A 56 2.68 17.46 35.09
N LYS A 57 1.42 17.69 34.71
CA LYS A 57 0.24 17.31 35.52
C LYS A 57 0.14 15.79 35.68
N VAL A 58 0.31 15.04 34.60
CA VAL A 58 0.28 13.56 34.61
C VAL A 58 1.46 13.02 35.43
N GLY A 59 2.66 13.56 35.23
CA GLY A 59 3.83 13.18 36.01
C GLY A 59 3.67 13.46 37.51
N ALA A 60 3.11 14.61 37.89
CA ALA A 60 2.84 14.95 39.28
C ALA A 60 1.77 14.06 39.91
N ALA A 61 0.68 13.77 39.17
CA ALA A 61 -0.34 12.82 39.61
C ALA A 61 0.23 11.42 39.81
N GLY A 62 1.13 10.97 38.93
CA GLY A 62 1.85 9.70 39.08
C GLY A 62 2.70 9.65 40.34
N VAL A 63 3.43 10.73 40.66
CA VAL A 63 4.23 10.82 41.90
C VAL A 63 3.33 10.76 43.14
N LEU A 64 2.21 11.48 43.16
CA LEU A 64 1.24 11.41 44.26
C LEU A 64 0.64 10.00 44.39
N GLY A 65 0.32 9.35 43.28
CA GLY A 65 -0.17 7.97 43.26
C GLY A 65 0.86 6.97 43.81
N THR A 66 2.14 7.15 43.49
CA THR A 66 3.20 6.33 44.08
C THR A 66 3.32 6.56 45.59
N GLY A 67 3.24 7.81 46.05
CA GLY A 67 3.27 8.13 47.48
C GLY A 67 2.08 7.53 48.25
N ALA A 68 0.87 7.62 47.69
CA ALA A 68 -0.32 6.97 48.25
C ALA A 68 -0.19 5.44 48.29
N SER A 69 0.41 4.84 47.25
CA SER A 69 0.66 3.39 47.21
C SER A 69 1.65 2.94 48.28
N PHE A 70 2.71 3.73 48.51
CA PHE A 70 3.66 3.49 49.61
C PHE A 70 3.01 3.63 50.99
N LEU A 71 2.08 4.58 51.15
CA LEU A 71 1.35 4.77 52.41
C LEU A 71 0.37 3.62 52.69
N SER A 72 -0.28 3.08 51.65
CA SER A 72 -1.31 2.04 51.79
C SER A 72 -0.74 0.63 51.97
N LEU A 73 0.27 0.26 51.20
CA LEU A 73 0.82 -1.11 51.18
C LEU A 73 2.12 -1.25 51.99
N GLY A 74 2.68 -0.12 52.43
CA GLY A 74 3.94 -0.08 53.16
C GLY A 74 5.16 -0.36 52.27
N TYR A 75 6.33 -0.21 52.86
CA TYR A 75 7.63 -0.30 52.19
C TYR A 75 8.04 -1.74 51.82
N LEU A 76 7.49 -2.75 52.50
CA LEU A 76 7.80 -4.16 52.28
C LEU A 76 7.18 -4.73 51.00
N SER A 77 6.13 -4.08 50.47
CA SER A 77 5.47 -4.51 49.24
C SER A 77 6.28 -4.11 48.01
N THR A 78 6.36 -4.98 47.00
CA THR A 78 7.03 -4.72 45.72
C THR A 78 6.21 -3.82 44.80
N THR A 79 4.90 -3.71 45.00
CA THR A 79 4.00 -2.96 44.13
C THR A 79 4.32 -1.45 44.05
N PRO A 80 4.52 -0.73 45.17
CA PRO A 80 4.85 0.71 45.13
C PRO A 80 6.18 1.00 44.42
N TRP A 81 7.15 0.09 44.54
CA TRP A 81 8.44 0.19 43.84
C TRP A 81 8.30 0.05 42.33
N MET A 82 7.47 -0.87 41.84
CA MET A 82 7.24 -1.02 40.40
C MET A 82 6.54 0.20 39.80
N ILE A 83 5.55 0.75 40.51
CA ILE A 83 4.86 1.98 40.08
C ILE A 83 5.85 3.16 40.12
N GLY A 84 6.64 3.26 41.19
CA GLY A 84 7.69 4.28 41.34
C GLY A 84 8.70 4.25 40.20
N ALA A 85 9.22 3.06 39.86
CA ALA A 85 10.14 2.87 38.76
C ALA A 85 9.53 3.28 37.41
N SER A 86 8.26 2.95 37.18
CA SER A 86 7.54 3.32 35.95
C SER A 86 7.38 4.84 35.83
N VAL A 87 6.99 5.52 36.92
CA VAL A 87 6.87 6.98 36.97
C VAL A 87 8.24 7.65 36.80
N ALA A 88 9.29 7.12 37.43
CA ALA A 88 10.65 7.62 37.26
C ALA A 88 11.13 7.50 35.81
N CYS A 89 10.86 6.37 35.15
CA CYS A 89 11.17 6.18 33.73
C CYS A 89 10.44 7.20 32.85
N TRP A 90 9.14 7.44 33.10
CA TRP A 90 8.35 8.46 32.39
C TRP A 90 8.98 9.85 32.50
N TRP A 91 9.38 10.26 33.71
CA TRP A 91 10.05 11.53 33.93
C TRP A 91 11.42 11.61 33.25
N TYR A 92 12.22 10.55 33.34
CA TYR A 92 13.54 10.50 32.71
C TYR A 92 13.46 10.69 31.19
N VAL A 93 12.59 9.91 30.52
CA VAL A 93 12.38 10.00 29.07
C VAL A 93 11.83 11.36 28.68
N GLY A 94 10.78 11.83 29.37
CA GLY A 94 10.14 13.11 29.04
C GLY A 94 11.06 14.32 29.26
N LEU A 95 11.90 14.32 30.31
CA LEU A 95 12.88 15.38 30.54
C LEU A 95 13.98 15.37 29.49
N ASN A 96 14.44 14.19 29.05
CA ASN A 96 15.41 14.07 27.97
C ASN A 96 14.83 14.57 26.64
N ASP A 97 13.57 14.25 26.34
CA ASP A 97 12.85 14.74 25.16
C ASP A 97 12.69 16.27 25.17
N ILE A 98 12.47 16.89 26.33
CA ILE A 98 12.32 18.35 26.46
C ILE A 98 13.67 19.08 26.33
N LYS A 99 14.75 18.49 26.85
CA LYS A 99 16.11 19.06 26.81
C LYS A 99 16.75 19.00 25.43
N GLN A 100 16.36 18.03 24.61
CA GLN A 100 16.90 17.88 23.26
C GLN A 100 16.42 19.02 22.34
N GLU A 101 17.36 19.74 21.69
CA GLU A 101 17.02 20.87 20.82
C GLU A 101 16.85 20.50 19.34
N HIS A 102 17.31 19.31 18.93
CA HIS A 102 17.38 18.94 17.52
C HIS A 102 16.02 18.52 16.91
N GLN A 103 15.05 18.06 17.70
CA GLN A 103 13.73 17.68 17.17
C GLN A 103 12.59 18.41 17.90
N SER A 104 12.03 19.42 17.24
CA SER A 104 10.94 20.26 17.76
C SER A 104 9.70 19.47 18.17
N ILE A 105 9.40 18.36 17.48
CA ILE A 105 8.23 17.51 17.75
C ILE A 105 8.36 16.82 19.13
N ARG A 106 9.53 16.24 19.46
CA ARG A 106 9.78 15.61 20.78
C ARG A 106 9.67 16.61 21.93
N ARG A 107 10.12 17.84 21.69
CA ARG A 107 10.10 18.92 22.67
C ARG A 107 8.69 19.45 22.98
N ASN A 108 7.77 19.36 22.01
CA ASN A 108 6.38 19.81 22.18
C ASN A 108 5.47 18.69 22.72
N PHE A 109 5.77 17.44 22.36
CA PHE A 109 4.99 16.26 22.74
C PHE A 109 5.89 15.20 23.42
N PRO A 110 6.39 15.47 24.64
CA PRO A 110 7.27 14.54 25.35
C PRO A 110 6.55 13.21 25.60
N VAL A 111 7.30 12.11 25.47
CA VAL A 111 6.84 10.72 25.63
C VAL A 111 5.87 10.22 24.52
N LEU A 112 4.84 10.99 24.16
CA LEU A 112 3.85 10.59 23.14
C LEU A 112 4.46 10.38 21.74
N VAL A 113 5.54 11.08 21.43
CA VAL A 113 6.21 10.98 20.13
C VAL A 113 6.84 9.60 19.91
N HIS A 114 7.27 8.91 20.97
CA HIS A 114 7.81 7.56 20.83
C HIS A 114 6.75 6.56 20.36
N VAL A 115 5.52 6.68 20.88
CA VAL A 115 4.38 5.86 20.44
C VAL A 115 4.08 6.12 18.97
N ARG A 116 4.11 7.38 18.52
CA ARG A 116 3.93 7.73 17.11
C ARG A 116 4.97 7.04 16.23
N TYR A 117 6.25 7.07 16.61
CA TYR A 117 7.30 6.43 15.81
C TYR A 117 7.15 4.91 15.73
N ILE A 118 6.72 4.27 16.82
CA ILE A 118 6.42 2.83 16.82
C ILE A 118 5.27 2.53 15.85
N LEU A 119 4.18 3.29 15.91
CA LEU A 119 3.05 3.11 14.99
C LEU A 119 3.43 3.40 13.54
N GLU A 120 4.31 4.37 13.31
CA GLU A 120 4.84 4.70 11.98
C GLU A 120 5.69 3.56 11.40
N SER A 121 6.46 2.86 12.23
CA SER A 121 7.20 1.67 11.78
C SER A 121 6.31 0.48 11.42
N ILE A 122 5.15 0.33 12.07
CA ILE A 122 4.20 -0.77 11.82
C ILE A 122 3.31 -0.47 10.58
N ARG A 123 3.14 0.81 10.24
CA ARG A 123 2.35 1.26 9.08
C ARG A 123 2.66 0.54 7.75
N PRO A 124 3.92 0.40 7.28
CA PRO A 124 4.21 -0.28 6.01
C PRO A 124 3.78 -1.75 6.02
N GLU A 125 3.94 -2.45 7.15
CA GLU A 125 3.54 -3.85 7.28
C GLU A 125 2.02 -3.99 7.24
N ILE A 126 1.29 -3.18 8.01
CA ILE A 126 -0.19 -3.15 7.98
C ILE A 126 -0.69 -2.90 6.56
N ARG A 127 -0.10 -1.91 5.87
CA ARG A 127 -0.49 -1.59 4.50
C ARG A 127 -0.28 -2.80 3.59
N GLN A 128 0.91 -3.41 3.63
CA GLN A 128 1.27 -4.53 2.77
C GLN A 128 0.45 -5.81 3.00
N TYR A 129 -0.03 -6.07 4.23
CA TYR A 129 -0.71 -7.32 4.57
C TYR A 129 -2.23 -7.22 4.69
N LEU A 130 -2.75 -6.07 5.11
CA LEU A 130 -4.17 -5.90 5.42
C LEU A 130 -4.92 -5.02 4.41
N ILE A 131 -4.22 -4.12 3.71
CA ILE A 131 -4.86 -3.08 2.90
C ILE A 131 -4.53 -3.24 1.41
N GLU A 132 -3.29 -3.56 1.07
CA GLU A 132 -2.85 -3.77 -0.32
C GLU A 132 -3.63 -4.95 -0.91
N SER A 133 -4.37 -4.67 -2.00
CA SER A 133 -5.08 -5.71 -2.74
C SER A 133 -4.10 -6.67 -3.43
N ASP A 134 -4.56 -7.88 -3.76
CA ASP A 134 -3.73 -8.91 -4.42
C ASP A 134 -3.05 -8.41 -5.73
N HIS A 135 -3.56 -7.30 -6.31
CA HIS A 135 -3.17 -6.74 -7.59
C HIS A 135 -2.49 -5.36 -7.52
N GLU A 136 -2.47 -4.66 -6.37
CA GLU A 136 -1.80 -3.36 -6.28
C GLU A 136 -0.26 -3.50 -6.18
N ALA A 137 0.42 -2.51 -6.76
CA ALA A 137 1.73 -2.68 -7.37
C ALA A 137 2.92 -2.36 -6.44
N GLY A 138 3.72 -3.40 -6.16
CA GLY A 138 5.18 -3.35 -6.20
C GLY A 138 5.69 -4.14 -7.42
N PRO A 139 7.02 -4.31 -7.66
CA PRO A 139 7.53 -4.97 -8.87
C PRO A 139 6.97 -6.39 -9.12
N TYR A 140 6.43 -7.03 -8.07
CA TYR A 140 5.64 -8.26 -8.17
C TYR A 140 4.40 -8.16 -7.26
N SER A 141 3.23 -8.54 -7.79
CA SER A 141 1.98 -8.62 -7.04
C SER A 141 2.03 -9.71 -5.95
N ARG A 142 1.12 -9.66 -4.98
CA ARG A 142 1.01 -10.70 -3.93
C ARG A 142 0.68 -12.06 -4.54
N GLU A 143 -0.20 -12.08 -5.54
CA GLU A 143 -0.56 -13.25 -6.34
C GLU A 143 0.69 -13.92 -6.94
N ASN A 144 1.52 -13.16 -7.66
CA ASN A 144 2.74 -13.68 -8.30
C ASN A 144 3.73 -14.28 -7.29
N ARG A 145 3.89 -13.65 -6.12
CA ARG A 145 4.73 -14.17 -5.04
C ARG A 145 4.19 -15.48 -4.47
N SER A 146 2.88 -15.56 -4.22
CA SER A 146 2.25 -16.77 -3.70
C SER A 146 2.41 -17.98 -4.64
N ILE A 147 2.28 -17.75 -5.95
CA ILE A 147 2.51 -18.76 -6.99
C ILE A 147 3.95 -19.29 -6.93
N ALA A 148 4.94 -18.39 -6.86
CA ALA A 148 6.35 -18.79 -6.74
C ALA A 148 6.64 -19.59 -5.46
N TYR A 149 6.03 -19.22 -4.33
CA TYR A 149 6.17 -19.95 -3.06
C TYR A 149 5.47 -21.31 -3.06
N ASN A 150 4.29 -21.43 -3.68
CA ASN A 150 3.58 -22.70 -3.78
C ASN A 150 4.37 -23.69 -4.65
N ARG A 151 4.90 -23.22 -5.78
CA ARG A 151 5.77 -24.02 -6.66
C ARG A 151 7.05 -24.48 -5.98
N SER A 152 7.71 -23.62 -5.21
CA SER A 152 8.95 -24.00 -4.52
C SER A 152 8.71 -25.04 -3.41
N LYS A 153 7.49 -25.11 -2.88
CA LYS A 153 7.07 -26.10 -1.87
C LYS A 153 6.39 -27.34 -2.44
N LEU A 154 6.34 -27.49 -3.77
CA LEU A 154 5.61 -28.59 -4.45
C LEU A 154 4.13 -28.68 -4.02
N LEU A 155 3.53 -27.54 -3.66
CA LEU A 155 2.11 -27.44 -3.32
C LEU A 155 1.28 -27.17 -4.58
N ASN A 156 0.01 -27.57 -4.54
CA ASN A 156 -0.91 -27.33 -5.65
C ASN A 156 -1.07 -25.82 -5.91
N ASP A 157 -0.72 -25.41 -7.12
CA ASP A 157 -0.73 -24.01 -7.61
C ASP A 157 -1.94 -23.74 -8.52
N ALA A 158 -2.89 -24.69 -8.61
CA ALA A 158 -4.06 -24.55 -9.46
C ALA A 158 -5.09 -23.60 -8.83
N MET A 159 -5.25 -22.41 -9.42
CA MET A 159 -6.35 -21.50 -9.10
C MET A 159 -7.55 -21.78 -10.02
N PRO A 160 -8.79 -21.85 -9.51
CA PRO A 160 -9.97 -22.12 -10.34
C PRO A 160 -10.17 -21.04 -11.41
N LEU A 161 -10.78 -21.45 -12.55
CA LEU A 161 -11.05 -20.60 -13.70
C LEU A 161 -11.89 -19.36 -13.33
N GLY A 162 -11.32 -18.19 -13.54
CA GLY A 162 -11.96 -16.88 -13.37
C GLY A 162 -10.92 -15.76 -13.41
N THR A 163 -11.20 -14.66 -14.10
CA THR A 163 -10.35 -13.47 -14.01
C THR A 163 -10.74 -12.66 -12.79
N ARG A 164 -9.76 -12.37 -11.92
CA ARG A 164 -9.91 -11.37 -10.84
C ARG A 164 -9.52 -9.97 -11.30
N ARG A 165 -8.94 -9.85 -12.50
CA ARG A 165 -8.56 -8.58 -13.12
C ARG A 165 -9.75 -7.90 -13.77
N ASP A 166 -9.79 -6.59 -13.68
CA ASP A 166 -10.77 -5.77 -14.37
C ASP A 166 -10.50 -5.79 -15.87
N VAL A 167 -11.39 -6.46 -16.61
CA VAL A 167 -11.31 -6.60 -18.07
C VAL A 167 -11.66 -5.31 -18.82
N THR A 168 -12.18 -4.30 -18.11
CA THR A 168 -12.56 -3.00 -18.67
C THR A 168 -11.52 -1.91 -18.40
N GLU A 169 -10.47 -2.23 -17.64
CA GLU A 169 -9.40 -1.29 -17.31
C GLU A 169 -8.63 -0.84 -18.56
N VAL A 170 -8.25 0.44 -18.60
CA VAL A 170 -7.46 1.00 -19.71
C VAL A 170 -6.10 0.29 -19.76
N GLY A 171 -5.82 -0.38 -20.88
CA GLY A 171 -4.59 -1.18 -21.08
C GLY A 171 -4.81 -2.68 -20.93
N TYR A 172 -6.01 -3.14 -20.54
CA TYR A 172 -6.38 -4.54 -20.66
C TYR A 172 -6.66 -4.87 -22.13
N GLU A 173 -5.87 -5.78 -22.69
CA GLU A 173 -6.01 -6.23 -24.08
C GLU A 173 -6.66 -7.61 -24.15
N TRP A 174 -7.55 -7.79 -25.13
CA TRP A 174 -8.18 -9.07 -25.43
C TRP A 174 -7.99 -9.45 -26.90
N ALA A 175 -7.87 -10.75 -27.16
CA ALA A 175 -7.82 -11.27 -28.52
C ALA A 175 -9.21 -11.75 -28.94
N ASN A 176 -9.74 -11.17 -30.01
CA ASN A 176 -10.97 -11.68 -30.62
C ASN A 176 -10.67 -12.81 -31.59
N HIS A 177 -11.60 -13.75 -31.72
CA HIS A 177 -11.49 -14.83 -32.68
C HIS A 177 -11.49 -14.28 -34.12
N SER A 178 -10.57 -14.78 -34.96
CA SER A 178 -10.55 -14.43 -36.38
C SER A 178 -11.61 -15.22 -37.14
N ILE A 179 -12.41 -14.53 -37.96
CA ILE A 179 -13.40 -15.15 -38.85
C ILE A 179 -12.72 -15.85 -40.04
N TRP A 180 -11.44 -15.54 -40.30
CA TRP A 180 -10.65 -16.15 -41.37
C TRP A 180 -9.41 -16.85 -40.76
N PRO A 181 -9.54 -18.12 -40.35
CA PRO A 181 -8.44 -18.84 -39.75
C PRO A 181 -7.36 -19.16 -40.79
N VAL A 182 -6.10 -19.04 -40.39
CA VAL A 182 -4.93 -19.49 -41.15
C VAL A 182 -4.29 -20.62 -40.36
N THR A 183 -3.82 -21.65 -41.05
CA THR A 183 -3.12 -22.78 -40.41
C THR A 183 -1.77 -22.30 -39.89
N ALA A 184 -1.58 -22.35 -38.56
CA ALA A 184 -0.29 -22.06 -37.95
C ALA A 184 0.66 -23.26 -38.11
N THR A 185 1.93 -22.99 -38.39
CA THR A 185 2.99 -24.01 -38.39
C THR A 185 3.50 -24.22 -36.96
N GLU A 186 3.99 -25.42 -36.67
CA GLU A 186 4.58 -25.78 -35.35
C GLU A 186 5.70 -24.82 -34.94
N GLU A 187 6.49 -24.37 -35.90
CA GLU A 187 7.62 -23.45 -35.72
C GLU A 187 7.19 -22.07 -35.20
N ASP A 188 6.02 -21.58 -35.63
CA ASP A 188 5.47 -20.28 -35.21
C ASP A 188 4.80 -20.33 -33.82
N SER A 189 4.52 -21.53 -33.30
CA SER A 189 3.78 -21.72 -32.05
C SER A 189 4.66 -21.83 -30.81
N ARG A 190 5.98 -21.99 -30.99
CA ARG A 190 6.92 -22.29 -29.90
C ARG A 190 8.07 -21.29 -29.85
N VAL A 191 8.56 -21.03 -28.64
CA VAL A 191 9.72 -20.18 -28.39
C VAL A 191 10.75 -20.95 -27.56
N LEU A 192 12.02 -20.85 -27.96
CA LEU A 192 13.14 -21.39 -27.21
C LEU A 192 13.46 -20.46 -26.03
N ILE A 193 13.28 -20.95 -24.81
CA ILE A 193 13.57 -20.20 -23.57
C ILE A 193 14.92 -20.66 -23.02
N GLY A 194 15.84 -19.70 -22.87
CA GLY A 194 17.19 -19.90 -22.31
C GLY A 194 18.30 -19.26 -23.15
N GLY A 195 19.05 -18.34 -22.53
CA GLY A 195 20.19 -17.63 -23.14
C GLY A 195 21.49 -18.45 -23.18
N LYS A 196 22.63 -17.78 -23.35
CA LYS A 196 23.96 -18.43 -23.40
C LYS A 196 24.35 -19.07 -22.07
N ASP A 197 23.90 -18.49 -20.96
CA ASP A 197 24.25 -18.94 -19.60
C ASP A 197 23.31 -20.02 -19.06
N CYS A 198 22.38 -20.53 -19.88
CA CYS A 198 21.38 -21.51 -19.46
C CYS A 198 21.83 -22.94 -19.85
N THR A 199 22.03 -23.80 -18.85
CA THR A 199 22.47 -25.20 -19.03
C THR A 199 21.37 -26.11 -19.59
N GLN A 200 20.10 -25.80 -19.34
CA GLN A 200 18.96 -26.52 -19.91
C GLN A 200 18.00 -25.53 -20.57
N LYS A 201 18.13 -25.39 -21.89
CA LYS A 201 17.17 -24.67 -22.71
C LYS A 201 15.92 -25.53 -22.90
N TYR A 202 14.75 -24.91 -22.90
CA TYR A 202 13.50 -25.63 -23.16
C TYR A 202 12.68 -24.91 -24.23
N SER A 203 12.00 -25.69 -25.07
CA SER A 203 11.07 -25.18 -26.08
C SER A 203 9.68 -25.10 -25.46
N ALA A 204 9.15 -23.89 -25.32
CA ALA A 204 7.85 -23.63 -24.72
C ALA A 204 6.82 -23.24 -25.79
N SER A 205 5.57 -23.64 -25.62
CA SER A 205 4.46 -23.04 -26.39
C SER A 205 4.29 -21.58 -25.97
N ILE A 206 4.01 -20.70 -26.94
CA ILE A 206 3.70 -19.28 -26.67
C ILE A 206 2.42 -19.17 -25.84
N LEU A 207 1.45 -20.05 -26.11
CA LEU A 207 0.19 -20.14 -25.38
C LEU A 207 0.14 -21.46 -24.62
N ASN A 208 0.12 -21.38 -23.29
CA ASN A 208 -0.10 -22.54 -22.43
C ASN A 208 -1.56 -22.58 -21.99
N ILE A 209 -2.22 -23.69 -22.27
CA ILE A 209 -3.57 -23.95 -21.78
C ILE A 209 -3.44 -24.38 -20.31
N SER A 210 -4.13 -23.68 -19.42
CA SER A 210 -4.17 -24.08 -18.01
C SER A 210 -4.82 -25.46 -17.87
N ALA A 211 -4.40 -26.24 -16.88
CA ALA A 211 -5.02 -27.53 -16.59
C ALA A 211 -6.51 -27.31 -16.27
N MET A 212 -7.38 -27.74 -17.18
CA MET A 212 -8.83 -27.75 -16.97
C MET A 212 -9.22 -29.11 -16.37
N SER A 213 -10.17 -29.12 -15.43
CA SER A 213 -10.64 -30.40 -14.90
C SER A 213 -11.29 -31.21 -16.01
N PHE A 214 -11.10 -32.52 -16.01
CA PHE A 214 -11.70 -33.43 -17.01
C PHE A 214 -13.23 -33.33 -17.06
N GLY A 215 -13.87 -32.87 -15.98
CA GLY A 215 -15.32 -32.62 -15.95
C GLY A 215 -15.78 -31.29 -16.55
N ALA A 216 -14.87 -30.35 -16.82
CA ALA A 216 -15.20 -29.05 -17.43
C ALA A 216 -15.09 -29.06 -18.97
N LEU A 217 -14.42 -30.07 -19.53
CA LEU A 217 -14.26 -30.26 -20.97
C LEU A 217 -15.11 -31.46 -21.42
N SER A 218 -15.72 -31.36 -22.59
CA SER A 218 -16.36 -32.53 -23.20
C SER A 218 -15.30 -33.58 -23.53
N GLU A 219 -15.70 -34.85 -23.61
CA GLU A 219 -14.82 -36.00 -23.91
C GLU A 219 -14.02 -35.85 -25.23
N ASN A 220 -14.45 -34.95 -26.13
CA ASN A 220 -13.86 -34.66 -27.44
C ASN A 220 -13.02 -33.37 -27.51
N ALA A 221 -12.71 -32.75 -26.38
CA ALA A 221 -11.96 -31.48 -26.33
C ALA A 221 -10.45 -31.66 -26.40
#